data_AF-A0A962C7C8-F1
#
_entry.id   AF-A0A962C7C8-F1
#
_cell.length_a   1.000
_cell.length_b   1.000
_cell.length_c   1.000
_cell.angle_alpha   90.00
_cell.angle_beta   90.00
_cell.angle_gamma   90.00
#
_symmetry.space_group_name_H-M   'P 1'
#
loop_
_entity.id
_entity.type
_entity.pdbx_description
1 polymer ?
#
loop_
_entity_poly.entity_id
_entity_poly.type
_entity_poly.pdbx_seq_one_letter_code
_entity_poly.pdbx_strand_id
1 'polypeptide(L)'
;IRATEDIVEAYRQQYDLVDKQFSTGAKSQGDVLLAQSQVATARAGLPALRKALERARTQLAVYLGRFPSQAELEALDLDALSLPDEVPVSLPSELVRRRPDIRAAEARLHEATARV
;
A
#
# COMPACT_ATOMS: atom_id res chain seq x y z
N ILE A 1 2.98 6.51 -3.50
CA ILE A 1 2.54 7.44 -4.57
C ILE A 1 3.27 8.76 -4.41
N ARG A 2 3.09 9.50 -3.30
CA ARG A 2 3.81 10.75 -2.97
C ARG A 2 5.31 10.66 -3.26
N ALA A 3 6.02 9.73 -2.62
CA ALA A 3 7.46 9.50 -2.85
C ALA A 3 7.82 9.22 -4.32
N THR A 4 6.97 8.53 -5.08
CA THR A 4 7.20 8.28 -6.51
C THR A 4 6.98 9.54 -7.35
N GLU A 5 6.02 10.39 -6.97
CA GLU A 5 5.80 11.70 -7.60
C GLU A 5 7.00 12.62 -7.31
N ASP A 6 7.54 12.60 -6.09
CA ASP A 6 8.76 13.34 -5.73
C ASP A 6 9.98 12.87 -6.55
N ILE A 7 10.15 11.55 -6.75
CA ILE A 7 11.20 10.98 -7.61
C ILE A 7 11.03 11.44 -9.06
N VAL A 8 9.81 11.42 -9.60
CA VAL A 8 9.53 11.90 -10.96
C VAL A 8 9.92 13.36 -11.11
N GLU A 9 9.64 14.18 -10.10
CA GLU A 9 9.97 15.60 -10.11
C GLU A 9 11.48 15.84 -10.01
N ALA A 10 12.18 15.10 -9.16
CA ALA A 10 13.65 15.14 -9.09
C ALA A 10 14.30 14.78 -10.45
N TYR A 11 13.80 13.74 -11.13
CA TYR A 11 14.30 13.38 -12.45
C TYR A 11 13.94 14.40 -13.54
N ARG A 12 12.81 15.10 -13.43
CA ARG A 12 12.49 16.21 -14.35
C ARG A 12 13.48 17.36 -14.19
N GLN A 13 13.76 17.76 -12.95
CA GLN A 13 14.73 18.81 -12.67
C GLN A 13 16.14 18.44 -13.20
N GLN A 14 16.52 17.16 -13.07
CA GLN A 14 17.76 16.65 -13.64
C GLN A 14 17.74 16.68 -15.18
N TYR A 15 16.64 16.25 -15.81
CA TYR A 15 16.47 16.34 -17.27
C TYR A 15 16.62 17.79 -17.76
N ASP A 16 15.94 18.75 -17.11
CA ASP A 16 16.01 20.16 -17.49
C ASP A 16 17.43 20.73 -17.36
N LEU A 17 18.20 20.28 -16.37
CA LEU A 17 19.60 20.67 -16.21
C LEU A 17 20.47 20.09 -17.34
N VAL A 18 20.30 18.81 -17.65
CA VAL A 18 21.07 18.13 -18.70
C VAL A 18 20.73 18.70 -20.09
N ASP A 19 19.47 19.02 -20.34
CA ASP A 19 19.01 19.65 -21.59
C ASP A 19 19.65 21.03 -21.79
N LYS A 20 19.68 21.87 -20.73
CA LYS A 20 20.40 23.14 -20.76
C LYS A 20 21.89 22.96 -21.04
N GLN A 21 22.55 22.01 -20.37
CA GLN A 21 23.97 21.72 -20.60
C GLN A 21 24.24 21.20 -22.03
N PHE A 22 23.31 20.44 -22.61
CA PHE A 22 23.39 20.01 -24.00
C PHE A 22 23.30 21.22 -24.94
N SER A 23 22.37 22.16 -24.70
CA SER A 23 22.26 23.39 -25.51
C SER A 23 23.52 24.26 -25.48
N THR A 24 24.31 24.19 -24.40
CA THR A 24 25.61 24.87 -24.28
C THR A 24 26.79 24.01 -24.75
N GLY A 25 26.55 22.81 -25.27
CA GLY A 25 27.58 21.88 -25.75
C GLY A 25 28.37 21.14 -24.66
N ALA A 26 27.96 21.25 -23.39
CA ALA A 26 28.66 20.64 -22.25
C ALA A 26 28.25 19.18 -21.99
N LYS A 27 27.17 18.70 -22.61
CA LYS A 27 26.64 17.33 -22.51
C LYS A 27 26.30 16.79 -23.89
N SER A 28 26.20 15.46 -23.99
CA SER A 28 25.85 14.77 -25.23
C SER A 28 24.33 14.58 -25.36
N GLN A 29 23.84 14.36 -26.58
CA GLN A 29 22.44 13.99 -26.81
C GLN A 29 22.07 12.66 -26.11
N GLY A 30 23.05 11.75 -25.95
CA GLY A 30 22.86 10.51 -25.21
C GLY A 30 22.52 10.74 -23.74
N ASP A 31 23.13 11.76 -23.11
CA ASP A 31 22.83 12.14 -21.72
C ASP A 31 21.39 12.65 -21.58
N VAL A 32 20.92 13.45 -22.54
CA VAL A 32 19.53 13.95 -22.58
C VAL A 32 18.55 12.79 -22.70
N LEU A 33 18.80 11.85 -23.62
CA LEU A 33 17.95 10.66 -23.81
C LEU A 33 17.92 9.76 -22.57
N LEU A 34 19.06 9.60 -21.89
CA LEU A 34 19.13 8.85 -20.64
C LEU A 34 18.28 9.52 -19.55
N ALA A 35 18.42 10.83 -19.35
CA ALA A 35 17.62 11.56 -18.36
C ALA A 35 16.11 11.53 -18.70
N GLN A 36 15.76 11.64 -19.99
CA GLN A 36 14.38 11.51 -20.44
C GLN A 36 13.81 10.11 -20.15
N SER A 37 14.60 9.07 -20.39
CA SER A 37 14.24 7.68 -20.09
C SER A 37 13.97 7.49 -18.59
N GLN A 38 14.81 8.06 -17.72
CA GLN A 38 14.61 8.00 -16.26
C GLN A 38 13.28 8.63 -15.82
N VAL A 39 12.92 9.80 -16.36
CA VAL A 39 11.62 10.44 -16.10
C VAL A 39 10.48 9.54 -16.56
N ALA A 40 10.58 8.94 -17.75
CA ALA A 40 9.56 8.07 -18.31
C ALA A 40 9.38 6.79 -17.47
N THR A 41 10.47 6.13 -17.08
CA THR A 41 10.44 4.94 -16.24
C THR A 41 9.82 5.22 -14.87
N ALA A 42 10.22 6.31 -14.20
CA ALA A 42 9.64 6.68 -12.91
C ALA A 42 8.14 6.96 -13.03
N ARG A 43 7.72 7.69 -14.08
CA ARG A 43 6.30 7.99 -14.33
C ARG A 43 5.48 6.74 -14.61
N ALA A 44 6.06 5.76 -15.31
CA ALA A 44 5.40 4.49 -15.63
C ALA A 44 5.06 3.66 -14.37
N GLY A 45 5.69 3.93 -13.22
CA GLY A 45 5.34 3.31 -11.95
C GLY A 45 4.04 3.83 -11.32
N LEU A 46 3.60 5.06 -11.64
CA LEU A 46 2.45 5.70 -11.00
C LEU A 46 1.10 5.00 -11.26
N PRO A 47 0.76 4.56 -12.49
CA PRO A 47 -0.51 3.89 -12.76
C PRO A 47 -0.74 2.63 -11.92
N ALA A 48 0.30 1.81 -11.73
CA ALA A 48 0.20 0.59 -10.92
C ALA A 48 -0.10 0.92 -9.45
N LEU A 49 0.56 1.94 -8.90
CA LEU A 49 0.32 2.39 -7.52
C LEU A 49 -1.08 2.97 -7.34
N ARG A 50 -1.57 3.78 -8.28
CA ARG A 50 -2.94 4.33 -8.25
C ARG A 50 -3.99 3.22 -8.34
N LYS A 51 -3.78 2.23 -9.20
CA LYS A 51 -4.65 1.04 -9.26
C LYS A 51 -4.68 0.26 -7.96
N ALA A 52 -3.53 0.08 -7.30
CA ALA A 52 -3.45 -0.59 -6.00
C ALA A 52 -4.22 0.19 -4.92
N LEU A 53 -4.11 1.51 -4.91
CA LEU A 53 -4.89 2.38 -4.01
C LEU A 53 -6.40 2.19 -4.20
N GLU A 54 -6.89 2.25 -5.43
CA GLU A 54 -8.32 2.09 -5.71
C GLU A 54 -8.84 0.68 -5.37
N ARG A 55 -8.01 -0.36 -5.56
CA ARG A 55 -8.34 -1.71 -5.11
C ARG A 55 -8.49 -1.78 -3.59
N ALA A 56 -7.55 -1.20 -2.85
CA ALA A 56 -7.61 -1.16 -1.38
C ALA A 56 -8.84 -0.39 -0.88
N ARG A 57 -9.16 0.75 -1.50
CA ARG A 57 -10.37 1.54 -1.20
C ARG A 57 -11.65 0.75 -1.43
N THR A 58 -11.75 0.07 -2.57
CA THR A 58 -12.89 -0.79 -2.91
C THR A 58 -13.06 -1.91 -1.88
N GLN A 59 -11.96 -2.57 -1.51
CA GLN A 59 -11.98 -3.64 -0.52
C GLN A 59 -12.41 -3.14 0.87
N LEU A 60 -11.92 -1.97 1.29
CA LEU A 60 -12.31 -1.36 2.56
C LEU A 60 -13.80 -0.96 2.55
N ALA A 61 -14.31 -0.42 1.45
CA ALA A 61 -15.74 -0.13 1.31
C ALA A 61 -16.61 -1.38 1.54
N VAL A 62 -16.22 -2.51 0.92
CA VAL A 62 -16.90 -3.79 1.09
C VAL A 62 -16.85 -4.26 2.54
N TYR A 63 -15.70 -4.15 3.22
CA TYR A 63 -15.58 -4.49 4.64
C TYR A 63 -16.43 -3.61 5.56
N LEU A 64 -16.67 -2.35 5.17
CA LEU A 64 -17.57 -1.43 5.86
C LEU A 64 -19.05 -1.63 5.48
N GLY A 65 -19.36 -2.59 4.60
CA GLY A 65 -20.72 -2.85 4.12
C GLY A 65 -21.27 -1.73 3.22
N ARG A 66 -20.40 -0.95 2.58
CA ARG A 66 -20.75 0.17 1.70
C ARG A 66 -20.41 -0.14 0.25
N PHE A 67 -21.13 0.50 -0.68
CA PHE A 67 -20.74 0.47 -2.09
C PHE A 67 -19.49 1.32 -2.33
N PRO A 68 -18.59 0.92 -3.25
CA PRO A 68 -17.37 1.68 -3.54
C PRO A 68 -17.63 3.14 -3.96
N SER A 69 -18.76 3.40 -4.62
CA SER A 69 -19.18 4.75 -5.03
C SER A 69 -19.70 5.63 -3.89
N GLN A 70 -19.98 5.05 -2.73
CA GLN A 70 -20.54 5.73 -1.54
C GLN A 70 -19.54 5.80 -0.38
N ALA A 71 -18.38 5.17 -0.53
CA ALA A 71 -17.35 5.14 0.49
C ALA A 71 -16.48 6.41 0.37
N GLU A 72 -16.86 7.46 1.08
CA GLU A 72 -15.97 8.57 1.37
C GLU A 72 -14.90 8.10 2.36
N LEU A 73 -13.76 7.67 1.82
CA LEU A 73 -12.61 7.25 2.60
C LEU A 73 -11.64 8.43 2.70
N GLU A 74 -11.41 8.90 3.91
CA GLU A 74 -10.37 9.91 4.18
C GLU A 74 -9.00 9.40 3.73
N ALA A 75 -8.14 10.34 3.31
CA ALA A 75 -6.77 10.02 2.97
C ALA A 75 -6.03 9.59 4.24
N LEU A 76 -5.61 8.32 4.30
CA LEU A 76 -4.77 7.83 5.38
C LEU A 76 -3.34 8.32 5.17
N ASP A 77 -2.83 9.07 6.14
CA ASP A 77 -1.39 9.35 6.20
C ASP A 77 -0.68 8.19 6.87
N LEU A 78 0.19 7.51 6.12
CA LEU A 78 0.90 6.33 6.63
C LEU A 78 1.89 6.71 7.73
N ASP A 79 2.43 7.93 7.69
CA ASP A 79 3.39 8.43 8.68
C ASP A 79 2.74 8.67 10.05
N ALA A 80 1.41 8.73 10.12
CA ALA A 80 0.66 8.85 11.37
C ALA A 80 0.43 7.51 12.08
N LEU A 81 0.72 6.37 11.43
CA LEU A 81 0.55 5.05 12.02
C LEU A 81 1.72 4.72 12.94
N SER A 82 1.43 4.49 14.23
CA SER A 82 2.38 3.96 15.20
C SER A 82 2.03 2.52 15.56
N LEU A 83 3.05 1.69 15.72
CA LEU A 83 2.90 0.34 16.25
C LEU A 83 2.99 0.39 17.78
N PRO A 84 2.33 -0.52 18.50
CA PRO A 84 2.54 -0.65 19.94
C PRO A 84 4.01 -0.97 20.24
N ASP A 85 4.59 -0.27 21.21
CA ASP A 85 5.99 -0.49 21.62
C ASP A 85 6.22 -1.88 22.21
N GLU A 86 5.20 -2.41 22.90
CA GLU A 86 5.24 -3.72 23.54
C GLU A 86 4.12 -4.63 23.02
N VAL A 87 4.52 -5.77 22.46
CA VAL A 87 3.62 -6.88 22.13
C VAL A 87 3.98 -8.05 23.05
N PRO A 88 3.02 -8.60 23.83
CA PRO A 88 3.31 -9.71 24.74
C PRO A 88 3.87 -10.93 23.99
N VAL A 89 5.04 -11.41 24.41
CA VAL A 89 5.68 -12.63 23.86
C VAL A 89 5.09 -13.93 24.43
N SER A 90 4.29 -13.83 25.48
CA SER A 90 3.56 -14.94 26.06
C SER A 90 2.14 -14.50 26.43
N LEU A 91 1.20 -15.42 26.29
CA LEU A 91 -0.21 -15.21 26.57
C LEU A 91 -0.75 -16.38 27.38
N PRO A 92 -1.68 -16.14 28.34
CA PRO A 92 -2.32 -17.23 29.07
C PRO A 92 -3.06 -18.18 28.12
N SER A 93 -2.89 -19.49 28.31
CA SER A 93 -3.55 -20.53 27.51
C SER A 93 -5.08 -20.41 27.53
N GLU A 94 -5.66 -19.90 28.62
CA GLU A 94 -7.11 -19.69 28.77
C GLU A 94 -7.70 -18.75 27.71
N LEU A 95 -6.91 -17.89 27.05
CA LEU A 95 -7.39 -17.05 25.94
C LEU A 95 -7.87 -17.87 24.73
N VAL A 96 -7.37 -19.10 24.56
CA VAL A 96 -7.79 -20.02 23.49
C VAL A 96 -9.29 -20.29 23.57
N ARG A 97 -9.88 -20.36 24.78
CA ARG A 97 -11.34 -20.57 24.96
C ARG A 97 -12.20 -19.41 24.46
N ARG A 98 -11.62 -18.21 24.28
CA ARG A 98 -12.34 -17.06 23.70
C ARG A 98 -12.50 -17.17 22.20
N ARG A 99 -11.77 -18.08 21.53
CA ARG A 99 -11.84 -18.20 20.08
C ARG A 99 -13.19 -18.81 19.64
N PRO A 100 -13.94 -18.15 18.75
CA PRO A 100 -15.28 -18.60 18.35
C PRO A 100 -15.26 -19.92 17.57
N ASP A 101 -14.19 -20.20 16.82
CA ASP A 101 -13.99 -21.45 16.10
C ASP A 101 -13.85 -22.67 17.04
N ILE A 102 -13.12 -22.52 18.15
CA ILE A 102 -12.95 -23.57 19.17
C ILE A 102 -14.26 -23.81 19.91
N ARG A 103 -14.96 -22.75 20.32
CA ARG A 103 -16.27 -22.88 20.96
C ARG A 103 -17.27 -23.61 20.06
N ALA A 104 -17.24 -23.34 18.76
CA ALA A 104 -18.07 -24.06 17.79
C ALA A 104 -17.67 -25.54 17.67
N ALA A 105 -16.39 -25.87 17.73
CA ALA A 105 -15.93 -27.25 17.72
C ALA A 105 -16.37 -28.03 18.98
N GLU A 106 -16.23 -27.44 20.17
CA GLU A 106 -16.73 -28.03 21.42
C GLU A 106 -18.25 -28.25 21.38
N ALA A 107 -19.02 -27.27 20.90
CA ALA A 107 -20.47 -27.41 20.76
C ALA A 107 -20.86 -28.55 19.82
N ARG A 108 -20.15 -28.72 18.69
CA ARG A 108 -20.37 -29.85 17.76
C ARG A 108 -20.04 -31.21 18.41
N LEU A 109 -19.00 -31.28 19.22
CA LEU A 109 -18.67 -32.50 19.96
C LEU A 109 -19.76 -32.84 20.99
N HIS A 110 -20.25 -31.84 21.74
CA HIS A 110 -21.36 -32.02 22.66
C HIS A 110 -22.63 -32.48 21.95
N GLU A 111 -22.96 -31.91 20.79
CA GLU A 111 -24.09 -32.37 19.97
C GLU A 111 -23.92 -33.83 19.54
N ALA A 112 -22.74 -34.18 19.01
CA ALA A 112 -22.47 -35.53 18.53
C ALA A 112 -22.53 -36.58 19.65
N THR A 113 -22.04 -36.23 20.84
CA THR A 113 -22.09 -37.10 22.03
C THR A 113 -23.50 -37.21 22.62
N ALA A 114 -24.33 -36.17 22.51
CA ALA A 114 -25.73 -36.22 22.93
C ALA A 114 -26.66 -37.00 21.97
N ARG A 115 -26.20 -37.29 20.75
CA ARG A 115 -26.94 -38.09 19.75
C ARG A 115 -26.68 -39.61 19.84
N VAL A 116 -25.73 -40.03 20.69
CA VAL A 116 -25.42 -41.43 21.00
C VAL A 116 -26.10 -41.82 22.30
#